data_AF-A0A938S672-F1
#
_entry.id   AF-A0A938S672-F1
#
_cell.length_a   1.000
_cell.length_b   1.000
_cell.length_c   1.000
_cell.angle_alpha   90.00
_cell.angle_beta   90.00
_cell.angle_gamma   90.00
#
_symmetry.space_group_name_H-M   'P 1'
#
loop_
_entity.id
_entity.type
_entity.pdbx_description
1 polymer ?
#
loop_
_entity_poly.entity_id
_entity_poly.type
_entity_poly.pdbx_seq_one_letter_code
_entity_poly.pdbx_strand_id
1 'polypeptide(L)'
;MPGYRSADRALWSEDYQAYFLRRTYEVLRSATNVCGAFPFLYQDYPDLSKHVTSYWAGLNLKGIAGYNRERKQGYVALREIYGGME
;
A
#
# COMPACT_ATOMS: atom_id res chain seq x y z
N MET A 1 -11.83 -14.10 -6.72
CA MET A 1 -10.94 -14.70 -7.74
C MET A 1 -10.47 -16.06 -7.26
N PRO A 2 -10.53 -17.12 -8.07
CA PRO A 2 -9.95 -18.41 -7.70
C PRO A 2 -8.44 -18.25 -7.37
N GLY A 3 -8.00 -18.76 -6.23
CA GLY A 3 -6.56 -18.89 -5.92
C GLY A 3 -5.91 -17.90 -4.94
N TYR A 4 -6.61 -16.86 -4.47
CA TYR A 4 -6.02 -15.96 -3.47
C TYR A 4 -6.22 -16.50 -2.04
N ARG A 5 -5.21 -17.18 -1.50
CA ARG A 5 -5.22 -17.65 -0.09
C ARG A 5 -4.93 -16.48 0.85
N SER A 6 -5.99 -15.72 1.19
CA SER A 6 -6.09 -14.76 2.30
C SER A 6 -6.71 -15.51 3.48
N ALA A 7 -5.91 -16.10 4.37
CA ALA A 7 -6.57 -16.81 5.46
C ALA A 7 -7.29 -15.84 6.42
N ASP A 8 -6.67 -14.72 6.81
CA ASP A 8 -7.36 -13.69 7.64
C ASP A 8 -6.90 -12.24 7.33
N ARG A 9 -6.43 -12.00 6.10
CA ARG A 9 -5.94 -10.69 5.65
C ARG A 9 -6.68 -10.27 4.40
N ALA A 10 -7.87 -9.69 4.62
CA ALA A 10 -8.75 -9.16 3.60
C ALA A 10 -7.94 -8.39 2.55
N LEU A 11 -7.62 -9.08 1.46
CA LEU A 11 -6.89 -8.49 0.35
C LEU A 11 -7.72 -7.28 -0.09
N TRP A 12 -7.03 -6.14 -0.31
CA TRP A 12 -7.61 -4.82 -0.56
C TRP A 12 -8.05 -3.99 0.66
N SER A 13 -7.85 -4.46 1.90
CA SER A 13 -8.05 -3.60 3.08
C SER A 13 -6.86 -2.65 3.32
N GLU A 14 -7.15 -1.49 3.92
CA GLU A 14 -6.11 -0.55 4.33
C GLU A 14 -5.19 -1.12 5.41
N ASP A 15 -5.75 -1.90 6.34
CA ASP A 15 -4.98 -2.59 7.39
C ASP A 15 -3.96 -3.56 6.79
N TYR A 16 -4.34 -4.26 5.72
CA TYR A 16 -3.43 -5.15 5.01
C TYR A 16 -2.30 -4.36 4.33
N GLN A 17 -2.62 -3.24 3.68
CA GLN A 17 -1.62 -2.36 3.07
C GLN A 17 -0.63 -1.84 4.13
N ALA A 18 -1.13 -1.34 5.26
CA ALA A 18 -0.31 -0.82 6.36
C ALA A 18 0.58 -1.91 6.99
N TYR A 19 0.01 -3.09 7.26
CA TYR A 19 0.78 -4.25 7.73
C TYR A 19 1.90 -4.61 6.74
N PHE A 20 1.58 -4.68 5.44
CA PHE A 20 2.54 -5.06 4.42
C PHE A 20 3.69 -4.04 4.29
N LEU A 21 3.37 -2.75 4.36
CA LEU A 21 4.37 -1.67 4.38
C LEU A 21 5.32 -1.82 5.58
N ARG A 22 4.80 -2.00 6.80
CA ARG A 22 5.64 -2.18 8.00
C ARG A 22 6.60 -3.36 7.85
N ARG A 23 6.08 -4.53 7.43
CA ARG A 23 6.91 -5.72 7.18
C ARG A 23 7.95 -5.51 6.09
N THR A 24 7.60 -4.78 5.02
CA THR A 24 8.55 -4.45 3.95
C THR A 24 9.70 -3.60 4.48
N TYR A 25 9.40 -2.56 5.26
CA TYR A 25 10.44 -1.68 5.81
C TYR A 25 11.29 -2.34 6.89
N GLU A 26 10.74 -3.29 7.66
CA GLU A 26 11.55 -4.12 8.57
C GLU A 26 12.62 -4.90 7.80
N VAL A 27 12.27 -5.49 6.65
CA VAL A 27 13.24 -6.18 5.79
C VAL A 27 14.24 -5.18 5.20
N LEU A 28 13.78 -4.04 4.67
CA LEU A 28 14.66 -3.02 4.09
C LEU A 28 15.68 -2.48 5.10
N ARG A 29 15.27 -2.27 6.36
CA ARG A 29 16.16 -1.81 7.44
C ARG A 29 17.24 -2.83 7.80
N SER A 30 17.02 -4.12 7.52
CA SER A 30 18.05 -5.15 7.74
C SER A 30 19.11 -5.20 6.63
N ALA A 31 18.85 -4.58 5.47
CA ALA A 31 19.78 -4.54 4.35
C ALA A 31 20.76 -3.36 4.50
N THR A 32 22.04 -3.67 4.73
CA THR A 32 23.09 -2.68 4.99
C THR A 32 23.44 -1.79 3.80
N ASN A 33 23.04 -2.19 2.58
CA ASN A 33 23.30 -1.49 1.34
C ASN A 33 22.11 -0.65 0.83
N VAL A 34 20.99 -0.60 1.56
CA VAL A 34 19.82 0.22 1.21
C VAL A 34 19.87 1.55 1.95
N CYS A 35 20.00 2.65 1.21
CA CYS A 35 20.05 4.01 1.77
C CYS A 35 18.69 4.75 1.75
N GLY A 36 17.68 4.18 1.11
CA GLY A 36 16.35 4.77 1.01
C GLY A 36 15.39 3.89 0.23
N ALA A 37 14.10 4.13 0.41
CA ALA A 37 13.04 3.46 -0.33
C ALA A 37 11.93 4.46 -0.67
N PHE A 38 11.32 4.28 -1.84
CA PHE A 38 10.18 5.08 -2.30
C PHE A 38 9.05 4.13 -2.70
N PRO A 39 8.03 3.94 -1.84
CA PRO A 39 7.00 2.95 -2.08
C PRO A 39 6.05 3.45 -3.18
N PHE A 40 5.75 2.57 -4.11
CA PHE A 40 4.72 2.81 -5.10
C PHE A 40 3.34 2.63 -4.45
N LEU A 41 2.51 3.67 -4.32
CA LEU A 41 2.69 5.06 -4.74
C LEU A 41 1.93 6.02 -3.83
N TYR A 42 1.97 7.32 -4.12
CA TYR A 42 1.25 8.32 -3.32
C TYR A 42 -0.28 8.19 -3.42
N GLN A 43 -0.85 8.29 -4.62
CA GLN A 43 -2.30 8.38 -4.85
C GLN A 43 -2.78 7.26 -5.77
N ASP A 44 -3.95 6.70 -5.52
CA ASP A 44 -4.60 5.79 -6.48
C ASP A 44 -4.82 6.49 -7.83
N TYR A 45 -4.74 5.73 -8.91
CA TYR A 45 -4.85 6.27 -10.27
C TYR A 45 -5.57 5.32 -11.22
N PRO A 46 -6.18 5.82 -12.31
CA PRO A 46 -6.73 4.98 -13.36
C PRO A 46 -5.63 4.21 -14.08
N ASP A 47 -5.79 2.90 -14.17
CA ASP A 47 -4.80 2.01 -14.77
C ASP A 47 -5.48 1.20 -15.87
N LEU A 48 -5.29 1.62 -17.12
CA LEU A 48 -5.91 1.01 -18.30
C LEU A 48 -5.47 -0.45 -18.51
N SER A 49 -4.39 -0.89 -17.86
CA SER A 49 -3.96 -2.30 -17.88
C SER A 49 -4.80 -3.19 -16.95
N LYS A 50 -5.61 -2.62 -16.05
CA LYS A 50 -6.48 -3.37 -15.14
C LYS A 50 -7.81 -3.71 -15.80
N HIS A 51 -8.17 -4.99 -15.79
CA HIS A 51 -9.54 -5.41 -16.07
C HIS A 51 -10.50 -4.75 -15.09
N VAL A 52 -11.60 -4.15 -15.56
CA VAL A 52 -12.58 -3.52 -14.67
C VAL A 52 -13.33 -4.58 -13.87
N THR A 53 -13.34 -4.45 -12.54
CA THR A 53 -14.11 -5.30 -11.62
C THR A 53 -14.76 -4.45 -10.52
N SER A 54 -15.69 -5.03 -9.75
CA SER A 54 -16.33 -4.36 -8.62
C SER A 54 -15.37 -4.00 -7.48
N TYR A 55 -14.17 -4.58 -7.43
CA TYR A 55 -13.21 -4.35 -6.35
C TYR A 55 -12.36 -3.09 -6.57
N TRP A 56 -11.97 -2.81 -7.81
CA TRP A 56 -11.05 -1.70 -8.10
C TRP A 56 -11.50 -0.78 -9.22
N ALA A 57 -12.60 -1.07 -9.92
CA ALA A 57 -13.24 -0.16 -10.88
C ALA A 57 -12.28 0.50 -11.90
N GLY A 58 -11.26 -0.23 -12.36
CA GLY A 58 -10.24 0.28 -13.29
C GLY A 58 -9.12 1.12 -12.66
N LEU A 59 -9.07 1.21 -11.33
CA LEU A 59 -8.03 1.89 -10.58
C LEU A 59 -6.92 0.93 -10.14
N ASN A 60 -5.72 1.46 -9.98
CA ASN A 60 -4.65 0.82 -9.23
C ASN A 60 -4.65 1.33 -7.78
N LEU A 61 -5.13 0.48 -6.88
CA LEU A 61 -5.37 0.81 -5.46
C LEU A 61 -4.12 0.76 -4.56
N LYS A 62 -2.91 0.89 -5.13
CA LYS A 62 -1.65 0.83 -4.37
C LYS A 62 -1.32 2.13 -3.64
N GLY A 63 -2.05 3.21 -3.92
CA GLY A 63 -1.82 4.52 -3.32
C GLY A 63 -1.97 4.43 -1.81
N ILE A 64 -1.09 5.12 -1.07
CA ILE A 64 -1.27 5.37 0.36
C ILE A 64 -2.35 6.43 0.64
N ALA A 65 -2.76 7.15 -0.41
CA ALA A 65 -3.95 7.97 -0.47
C ALA A 65 -4.88 7.43 -1.56
N GLY A 66 -6.19 7.55 -1.35
CA GLY A 66 -7.17 7.15 -2.34
C GLY A 66 -7.26 8.14 -3.51
N TYR A 67 -8.17 7.86 -4.45
CA TYR A 67 -8.28 8.66 -5.68
C TYR A 67 -8.64 10.13 -5.39
N ASN A 68 -9.38 10.41 -4.31
CA ASN A 68 -9.72 11.76 -3.88
C ASN A 68 -8.75 12.33 -2.83
N ARG A 69 -7.58 11.69 -2.65
CA ARG A 69 -6.52 12.04 -1.70
C ARG A 69 -6.90 11.92 -0.22
N GLU A 70 -7.95 11.17 0.08
CA GLU A 70 -8.20 10.67 1.42
C GLU A 70 -7.01 9.81 1.88
N ARG A 71 -6.52 10.06 3.09
CA ARG A 71 -5.36 9.35 3.64
C ARG A 71 -5.79 7.96 4.10
N LYS A 72 -5.10 6.92 3.64
CA LYS A 72 -5.32 5.53 4.08
C LYS A 72 -4.47 5.20 5.30
N GLN A 73 -4.72 4.05 5.94
CA GLN A 73 -3.83 3.53 6.99
C GLN A 73 -2.37 3.34 6.52
N GLY A 74 -2.16 3.07 5.23
CA GLY A 74 -0.81 3.02 4.63
C GLY A 74 -0.05 4.35 4.73
N TYR A 75 -0.74 5.50 4.65
CA TYR A 75 -0.15 6.82 4.83
C TYR A 75 0.35 6.99 6.27
N VAL A 76 -0.48 6.62 7.26
CA VAL A 76 -0.13 6.68 8.68
C VAL A 76 1.11 5.82 8.96
N ALA A 77 1.14 4.59 8.45
CA ALA A 77 2.27 3.69 8.60
C ALA A 77 3.57 4.27 8.02
N LEU A 78 3.53 4.86 6.81
CA LEU A 78 4.74 5.47 6.23
C LEU A 78 5.20 6.72 6.98
N ARG A 79 4.27 7.54 7.47
CA ARG A 79 4.60 8.69 8.31
C ARG A 79 5.37 8.27 9.56
N GLU A 80 4.90 7.24 10.25
CA GLU A 80 5.59 6.64 11.41
C GLU A 80 6.99 6.11 11.01
N ILE A 81 7.08 5.39 9.89
CA ILE A 81 8.34 4.82 9.39
C ILE A 81 9.39 5.89 9.08
N TYR A 82 8.96 7.02 8.51
CA TYR A 82 9.82 8.14 8.16
C TYR A 82 10.03 9.14 9.30
N GLY A 83 9.40 8.94 10.47
CA GLY A 83 9.58 9.78 11.65
C GLY A 83 8.90 11.15 11.58
N GLY A 84 7.84 11.32 10.80
CA GLY A 84 7.12 12.59 10.70
C GLY A 84 6.30 12.90 11.97
N MET A 85 6.62 13.98 12.69
CA MET A 85 5.85 14.49 13.84
C MET A 85 4.61 15.29 13.39
N GLU A 86 3.67 15.53 14.31
CA GLU A 86 2.46 16.39 14.13
C GLU A 86 2.76 17.84 13.75
#